data_AF-A0A841VKB5-F1
#
_entry.id   AF-A0A841VKB5-F1
#
_cell.length_a   1.000
_cell.length_b   1.000
_cell.length_c   1.000
_cell.angle_alpha   90.00
_cell.angle_beta   90.00
_cell.angle_gamma   90.00
#
_symmetry.space_group_name_H-M   'P 1'
#
loop_
_entity.id
_entity.type
_entity.pdbx_description
1 polymer ?
#
loop_
_entity_poly.entity_id
_entity_poly.type
_entity_poly.pdbx_seq_one_letter_code
_entity_poly.pdbx_strand_id
1 'polypeptide(L)'
;MDSSQQQPLLPDDFIQLCRLVTAKRPKAVIDHILQYGFVTTEELKQRYGYNHPPRAARDVREHGIPLETFRVTGSDGRRIAAYRFGDISKARFSRLSGRTGLSKQLKDELIDKYGCKCFIYLEKVDKRELQIDHRVPFEVDGEPELEAESFMLLCGSANRAKSWSCEHCENWKTIKDKSICLSCYWAYPESYTHVAMQQVRRIDLMWQGDNIESYEKLKQQTVRLNKEIPEFIKDIIEREIRQNNDS
;
A
#
# COMPACT_ATOMS: atom_id res chain seq x y z
N MET A 1 25.76 -43.10 2.84
CA MET A 1 24.94 -42.78 1.65
C MET A 1 24.73 -41.29 1.69
N ASP A 2 25.55 -40.60 0.91
CA ASP A 2 25.71 -39.15 0.92
C ASP A 2 24.66 -38.54 -0.01
N SER A 3 23.56 -38.06 0.55
CA SER A 3 22.50 -37.37 -0.18
C SER A 3 22.81 -35.89 -0.22
N SER A 4 23.81 -35.51 -1.02
CA SER A 4 24.02 -34.14 -1.45
C SER A 4 22.83 -33.72 -2.32
N GLN A 5 21.81 -33.15 -1.67
CA GLN A 5 20.72 -32.47 -2.36
C GLN A 5 21.33 -31.28 -3.10
N GLN A 6 21.55 -31.45 -4.41
CA GLN A 6 21.92 -30.36 -5.31
C GLN A 6 20.84 -29.27 -5.17
N GLN A 7 21.25 -28.10 -4.68
CA GLN A 7 20.41 -26.91 -4.73
C GLN A 7 20.03 -26.67 -6.20
N PRO A 8 18.75 -26.45 -6.51
CA PRO A 8 18.36 -26.09 -7.87
C PRO A 8 19.15 -24.85 -8.29
N LEU A 9 19.81 -24.93 -9.45
CA LEU A 9 20.56 -23.81 -10.02
C LEU A 9 19.61 -22.62 -10.20
N LEU A 10 19.83 -21.57 -9.40
CA LEU A 10 19.09 -20.32 -9.51
C LEU A 10 19.49 -19.63 -10.83
N PRO A 11 18.53 -19.08 -11.60
CA PRO A 11 18.87 -18.33 -12.81
C PRO A 11 19.79 -17.15 -12.52
N ASP A 12 20.76 -16.89 -13.40
CA ASP A 12 21.73 -15.80 -13.22
C ASP A 12 21.07 -14.44 -13.02
N ASP A 13 19.99 -14.16 -13.75
CA ASP A 13 19.24 -12.91 -13.66
C ASP A 13 18.60 -12.73 -12.26
N PHE A 14 18.17 -13.82 -11.62
CA PHE A 14 17.63 -13.79 -10.27
C PHE A 14 18.72 -13.57 -9.22
N ILE A 15 19.91 -14.15 -9.42
CA ILE A 15 21.08 -13.90 -8.57
C ILE A 15 21.50 -12.44 -8.67
N GLN A 16 21.49 -11.85 -9.87
CA GLN A 16 21.76 -10.43 -10.05
C GLN A 16 20.73 -9.56 -9.32
N LEU A 17 19.43 -9.89 -9.42
CA LEU A 17 18.37 -9.21 -8.67
C LEU A 17 18.62 -9.22 -7.16
N CYS A 18 18.97 -10.38 -6.61
CA CYS A 18 19.34 -10.53 -5.20
C CYS A 18 20.50 -9.60 -4.81
N ARG A 19 21.51 -9.46 -5.67
CA ARG A 19 22.69 -8.61 -5.44
C ARG A 19 22.40 -7.11 -5.52
N LEU A 20 21.30 -6.69 -6.16
CA LEU A 20 20.90 -5.28 -6.23
C LEU A 20 20.33 -4.76 -4.89
N VAL A 21 19.96 -5.64 -3.95
CA VAL A 21 19.44 -5.25 -2.65
C VAL A 21 20.56 -4.77 -1.73
N THR A 22 20.60 -3.47 -1.45
CA THR A 22 21.66 -2.82 -0.64
C THR A 22 21.26 -2.58 0.81
N ALA A 23 19.95 -2.62 1.13
CA ALA A 23 19.48 -2.40 2.49
C ALA A 23 19.98 -3.51 3.43
N LYS A 24 20.63 -3.12 4.54
CA LYS A 24 21.40 -4.01 5.42
C LYS A 24 20.67 -5.27 5.84
N ARG A 25 19.41 -5.15 6.29
CA ARG A 25 18.62 -6.27 6.82
C ARG A 25 18.21 -7.26 5.72
N PRO A 26 17.48 -6.86 4.66
CA PRO A 26 17.10 -7.79 3.59
C PRO A 26 18.33 -8.37 2.88
N LYS A 27 19.40 -7.58 2.68
CA LYS A 27 20.66 -8.09 2.12
C LYS A 27 21.24 -9.26 2.92
N ALA A 28 21.33 -9.13 4.24
CA ALA A 28 21.87 -10.19 5.09
C ALA A 28 21.05 -11.48 5.03
N VAL A 29 19.72 -11.36 4.90
CA VAL A 29 18.81 -12.50 4.74
C VAL A 29 19.02 -13.16 3.37
N ILE A 30 19.08 -12.37 2.30
CA ILE A 30 19.29 -12.84 0.93
C ILE A 30 20.64 -13.56 0.79
N ASP A 31 21.72 -12.95 1.28
CA ASP A 31 23.06 -13.53 1.24
C ASP A 31 23.11 -14.88 1.98
N HIS A 32 22.43 -14.97 3.13
CA HIS A 32 22.35 -16.21 3.88
C HIS A 32 21.62 -17.30 3.09
N ILE A 33 20.47 -16.97 2.48
CA ILE A 33 19.71 -17.94 1.69
C ILE A 33 20.49 -18.36 0.43
N LEU A 34 21.22 -17.45 -0.23
CA LEU A 34 22.10 -17.78 -1.35
C LEU A 34 23.22 -18.74 -0.94
N GLN A 35 23.78 -18.58 0.26
CA GLN A 35 24.88 -19.40 0.74
C GLN A 35 24.43 -20.76 1.29
N TYR A 36 23.32 -20.81 2.03
CA TYR A 36 22.92 -21.97 2.82
C TYR A 36 21.58 -22.59 2.37
N GLY A 37 20.88 -21.97 1.42
CA GLY A 37 19.62 -22.43 0.83
C GLY A 37 18.36 -21.98 1.58
N PHE A 38 18.46 -21.71 2.87
CA PHE A 38 17.40 -21.14 3.69
C PHE A 38 17.97 -20.44 4.92
N VAL A 39 17.16 -19.67 5.63
CA VAL A 39 17.50 -19.07 6.93
C VAL A 39 16.38 -19.30 7.93
N THR A 40 16.74 -19.68 9.15
CA THR A 40 15.79 -19.94 10.23
C THR A 40 15.47 -18.70 11.06
N THR A 41 14.34 -18.70 11.76
CA THR A 41 14.04 -17.63 12.75
C THR A 41 15.08 -17.55 13.86
N GLU A 42 15.74 -18.68 14.16
CA GLU A 42 16.80 -18.76 15.16
C GLU A 42 18.07 -18.06 14.68
N GLU A 43 18.54 -18.34 13.47
CA GLU A 43 19.72 -17.68 12.88
C GLU A 43 19.50 -16.18 12.70
N LEU A 44 18.30 -15.77 12.26
CA LEU A 44 17.95 -14.35 12.15
C LEU A 44 18.10 -13.64 13.50
N LYS A 45 17.73 -14.29 14.60
CA LYS A 45 17.83 -13.73 15.95
C LYS A 45 19.25 -13.78 16.51
N GLN A 46 19.88 -14.95 16.49
CA GLN A 46 21.16 -15.20 17.16
C GLN A 46 22.36 -14.70 16.36
N ARG A 47 22.40 -14.96 15.04
CA ARG A 47 23.53 -14.61 14.18
C ARG A 47 23.47 -13.17 13.70
N TYR A 48 22.27 -12.67 13.40
CA TYR A 48 22.08 -11.35 12.80
C TYR A 48 21.47 -10.30 13.74
N GLY A 49 21.06 -10.69 14.95
CA GLY A 49 20.47 -9.77 15.94
C GLY A 49 19.08 -9.24 15.56
N TYR A 50 18.37 -9.88 14.62
CA TYR A 50 17.05 -9.47 14.20
C TYR A 50 15.98 -10.07 15.12
N ASN A 51 15.69 -9.35 16.21
CA ASN A 51 14.71 -9.75 17.24
C ASN A 51 13.28 -9.95 16.73
N HIS A 52 12.97 -9.50 15.51
CA HIS A 52 11.68 -9.74 14.83
C HIS A 52 11.88 -10.46 13.48
N PRO A 53 12.20 -11.77 13.48
CA PRO A 53 12.50 -12.53 12.25
C PRO A 53 11.46 -12.43 11.13
N PRO A 54 10.12 -12.43 11.40
CA PRO A 54 9.13 -12.25 10.34
C PRO A 54 9.24 -10.90 9.61
N ARG A 55 9.75 -9.85 10.27
CA ARG A 55 9.96 -8.54 9.64
C ARG A 55 11.18 -8.57 8.72
N ALA A 56 12.26 -9.26 9.12
CA ALA A 56 13.42 -9.45 8.26
C ALA A 56 13.06 -10.19 6.96
N ALA A 57 12.22 -11.23 7.04
CA ALA A 57 11.71 -11.92 5.86
C ALA A 57 10.73 -11.05 5.04
N ARG A 58 9.94 -10.21 5.69
CA ARG A 58 9.06 -9.25 5.00
C ARG A 58 9.85 -8.19 4.22
N ASP A 59 10.93 -7.65 4.81
CA ASP A 59 11.79 -6.67 4.13
C ASP A 59 12.33 -7.23 2.79
N VAL A 60 12.64 -8.54 2.71
CA VAL A 60 13.08 -9.19 1.46
C VAL A 60 11.96 -9.24 0.42
N ARG A 61 10.73 -9.58 0.84
CA ARG A 61 9.55 -9.61 -0.05
C ARG A 61 9.19 -8.21 -0.55
N GLU A 62 9.35 -7.19 0.30
CA GLU A 62 9.18 -5.78 -0.06
C GLU A 62 10.21 -5.34 -1.13
N HIS A 63 11.35 -6.04 -1.28
CA HIS A 63 12.31 -5.87 -2.38
C HIS A 63 12.00 -6.71 -3.63
N GLY A 64 10.81 -7.29 -3.74
CA GLY A 64 10.39 -8.07 -4.91
C GLY A 64 10.94 -9.50 -4.98
N ILE A 65 11.66 -9.94 -3.93
CA ILE A 65 12.26 -11.28 -3.87
C ILE A 65 11.30 -12.25 -3.15
N PRO A 66 10.79 -13.28 -3.83
CA PRO A 66 9.79 -14.18 -3.26
C PRO A 66 10.44 -15.10 -2.22
N LEU A 67 9.83 -15.20 -1.04
CA LEU A 67 10.22 -16.15 0.00
C LEU A 67 9.08 -17.09 0.38
N GLU A 68 9.36 -18.38 0.38
CA GLU A 68 8.51 -19.42 0.95
C GLU A 68 8.83 -19.59 2.44
N THR A 69 7.80 -19.77 3.27
CA THR A 69 7.97 -20.09 4.69
C THR A 69 7.68 -21.58 4.90
N PHE A 70 8.60 -22.29 5.53
CA PHE A 70 8.43 -23.70 5.91
C PHE A 70 8.89 -23.91 7.35
N ARG A 71 8.75 -25.14 7.87
CA ARG A 71 9.16 -25.46 9.25
C ARG A 71 10.29 -26.46 9.31
N VAL A 72 11.25 -26.19 10.19
CA VAL A 72 12.40 -27.04 10.52
C VAL A 72 12.48 -27.29 12.02
N THR A 73 13.27 -28.26 12.44
CA THR A 73 13.55 -28.50 13.86
C THR A 73 14.68 -27.56 14.31
N GLY A 74 14.41 -26.73 15.32
CA GLY A 74 15.39 -25.83 15.92
C GLY A 74 16.33 -26.56 16.87
N SER A 75 17.35 -25.85 17.39
CA SER A 75 18.34 -26.46 18.28
C SER A 75 17.75 -26.98 19.61
N ASP A 76 16.60 -26.45 20.01
CA ASP A 76 15.83 -26.85 21.21
C ASP A 76 14.85 -28.02 20.94
N GLY A 77 14.87 -28.59 19.73
CA GLY A 77 13.97 -29.67 19.32
C GLY A 77 12.57 -29.22 18.89
N ARG A 78 12.25 -27.92 18.96
CA ARG A 78 10.93 -27.39 18.55
C ARG A 78 10.86 -27.08 17.06
N ARG A 79 9.65 -27.12 16.49
CA ARG A 79 9.39 -26.78 15.08
C ARG A 79 9.35 -25.26 14.89
N ILE A 80 10.44 -24.68 14.38
CA ILE A 80 10.58 -23.25 14.09
C ILE A 80 10.34 -22.93 12.61
N ALA A 81 10.11 -21.67 12.30
CA ALA A 81 9.96 -21.23 10.91
C ALA A 81 11.34 -21.04 10.24
N ALA A 82 11.38 -21.30 8.95
CA ALA A 82 12.52 -21.08 8.07
C ALA A 82 12.03 -20.47 6.75
N TYR A 83 12.91 -19.71 6.10
CA TYR A 83 12.62 -19.00 4.87
C TYR A 83 13.61 -19.40 3.79
N ARG A 84 13.11 -19.75 2.61
CA ARG A 84 13.91 -20.01 1.39
C ARG A 84 13.33 -19.24 0.21
N PHE A 85 14.05 -19.15 -0.90
CA PHE A 85 13.49 -18.58 -2.11
C PHE A 85 12.23 -19.36 -2.51
N GLY A 86 11.16 -18.62 -2.77
CA GLY A 86 9.92 -19.17 -3.30
C GLY A 86 10.01 -19.36 -4.81
N ASP A 87 8.84 -19.48 -5.42
CA ASP A 87 8.72 -19.56 -6.88
C ASP A 87 9.32 -18.32 -7.56
N ILE A 88 10.43 -18.53 -8.26
CA ILE A 88 11.24 -17.48 -8.91
C ILE A 88 10.50 -16.90 -10.12
N SER A 89 9.55 -17.62 -10.72
CA SER A 89 8.68 -17.04 -11.76
C SER A 89 7.80 -15.89 -11.22
N LYS A 90 7.63 -15.83 -9.89
CA LYS A 90 6.98 -14.73 -9.18
C LYS A 90 7.96 -13.65 -8.73
N ALA A 91 9.25 -13.82 -8.97
CA ALA A 91 10.22 -12.76 -8.76
C ALA A 91 9.87 -11.62 -9.73
N ARG A 92 9.38 -10.51 -9.17
CA ARG A 92 9.05 -9.34 -9.96
C ARG A 92 10.38 -8.67 -10.29
N PHE A 93 10.76 -8.74 -11.57
CA PHE A 93 11.87 -7.97 -12.13
C PHE A 93 11.51 -6.49 -12.08
N SER A 94 11.61 -5.86 -10.91
CA SER A 94 11.42 -4.42 -10.78
C SER A 94 12.60 -3.81 -10.04
N ARG A 95 13.12 -2.73 -10.64
CA ARG A 95 14.12 -1.85 -10.05
C ARG A 95 13.59 -1.31 -8.72
N LEU A 96 14.22 -1.76 -7.63
CA LEU A 96 14.51 -0.94 -6.44
C LEU A 96 13.33 -0.16 -5.84
N SER A 97 12.40 -0.86 -5.19
CA SER A 97 11.43 -0.23 -4.28
C SER A 97 11.87 -0.37 -2.81
N GLY A 98 13.00 0.23 -2.50
CA GLY A 98 13.35 0.64 -1.13
C GLY A 98 13.45 2.16 -1.09
N ARG A 99 13.29 2.78 0.08
CA ARG A 99 13.45 4.24 0.31
C ARG A 99 14.70 4.77 -0.44
N THR A 100 14.50 5.35 -1.61
CA THR A 100 15.56 5.83 -2.52
C THR A 100 15.13 7.15 -3.17
N GLY A 101 16.06 7.89 -3.75
CA GLY A 101 15.81 9.21 -4.36
C GLY A 101 14.74 9.23 -5.45
N LEU A 102 14.42 8.09 -6.06
CA LEU A 102 13.34 7.93 -7.03
C LEU A 102 11.96 8.23 -6.42
N SER A 103 11.71 7.83 -5.16
CA SER A 103 10.46 8.17 -4.48
C SER A 103 10.37 9.65 -4.12
N LYS A 104 11.51 10.35 -3.99
CA LYS A 104 11.53 11.80 -3.80
C LYS A 104 11.17 12.54 -5.09
N GLN A 105 11.77 12.15 -6.22
CA GLN A 105 11.48 12.74 -7.54
C GLN A 105 10.00 12.55 -7.91
N LEU A 106 9.48 11.33 -7.78
CA LEU A 106 8.07 11.03 -8.01
C LEU A 106 7.14 11.86 -7.10
N LYS A 107 7.54 12.09 -5.84
CA LYS A 107 6.74 12.90 -4.91
C LYS A 107 6.71 14.36 -5.36
N ASP A 108 7.86 14.88 -5.77
CA ASP A 108 7.98 16.25 -6.25
C ASP A 108 7.17 16.43 -7.55
N GLU A 109 7.25 15.48 -8.50
CA GLU A 109 6.43 15.47 -9.73
C GLU A 109 4.92 15.46 -9.44
N LEU A 110 4.47 14.61 -8.51
CA LEU A 110 3.07 14.56 -8.09
C LEU A 110 2.63 15.88 -7.45
N ILE A 111 3.49 16.51 -6.65
CA ILE A 111 3.20 17.80 -6.02
C ILE A 111 3.16 18.92 -7.06
N ASP A 112 4.07 18.94 -8.02
CA ASP A 112 4.09 19.94 -9.08
C ASP A 112 2.84 19.83 -9.96
N LYS A 113 2.38 18.59 -10.21
CA LYS A 113 1.18 18.33 -11.03
C LYS A 113 -0.14 18.60 -10.30
N TYR A 114 -0.26 18.19 -9.04
CA TYR A 114 -1.55 18.17 -8.33
C TYR A 114 -1.62 19.11 -7.12
N GLY A 115 -0.51 19.75 -6.77
CA GLY A 115 -0.32 20.52 -5.56
C GLY A 115 -0.11 19.64 -4.32
N CYS A 116 0.23 20.28 -3.20
CA CYS A 116 0.30 19.62 -1.89
C CYS A 116 -1.10 19.33 -1.35
N LYS A 117 -1.78 18.33 -1.91
CA LYS A 117 -3.16 17.97 -1.61
C LYS A 117 -3.30 16.47 -1.32
N CYS A 118 -4.10 16.10 -0.32
CA CYS A 118 -4.47 14.69 -0.15
C CYS A 118 -5.54 14.30 -1.18
N PHE A 119 -5.35 13.20 -1.89
CA PHE A 119 -6.27 12.80 -2.97
C PHE A 119 -7.61 12.26 -2.45
N ILE A 120 -7.68 11.82 -1.19
CA ILE A 120 -8.93 11.31 -0.59
C ILE A 120 -9.73 12.43 0.06
N TYR A 121 -9.09 13.29 0.85
CA TYR A 121 -9.78 14.38 1.53
C TYR A 121 -9.88 15.65 0.68
N LEU A 122 -9.14 15.72 -0.42
CA LEU A 122 -9.10 16.85 -1.35
C LEU A 122 -8.70 18.19 -0.71
N GLU A 123 -8.09 18.14 0.48
CA GLU A 123 -7.58 19.30 1.20
C GLU A 123 -6.08 19.50 1.02
N LYS A 124 -5.65 20.76 1.15
CA LYS A 124 -4.23 21.09 1.23
C LYS A 124 -3.61 20.49 2.49
N VAL A 125 -2.43 19.90 2.34
CA VAL A 125 -1.69 19.24 3.42
C VAL A 125 -0.23 19.67 3.30
N ASP A 126 0.47 19.81 4.43
CA ASP A 126 1.91 20.12 4.37
C ASP A 126 2.67 19.03 3.58
N LYS A 127 3.60 19.46 2.73
CA LYS A 127 4.43 18.56 1.90
C LYS A 127 5.08 17.44 2.72
N ARG A 128 5.44 17.70 3.98
CA ARG A 128 6.07 16.75 4.90
C ARG A 128 5.11 15.67 5.38
N GLU A 129 3.82 15.97 5.46
CA GLU A 129 2.78 15.04 5.91
C GLU A 129 2.22 14.16 4.79
N LEU A 130 2.47 14.54 3.53
CA LEU A 130 2.11 13.75 2.37
C LEU A 130 3.02 12.53 2.19
N GLN A 131 2.41 11.42 1.81
CA GLN A 131 3.04 10.15 1.49
C GLN A 131 2.64 9.78 0.06
N ILE A 132 3.52 9.06 -0.63
CA ILE A 132 3.16 8.42 -1.90
C ILE A 132 2.62 7.04 -1.58
N ASP A 133 1.52 6.69 -2.23
CA ASP A 133 1.01 5.33 -2.27
C ASP A 133 0.59 4.96 -3.69
N HIS A 134 0.47 3.68 -3.97
CA HIS A 134 -0.05 3.20 -5.24
C HIS A 134 -1.55 3.46 -5.33
N ARG A 135 -2.06 3.86 -6.49
CA ARG A 135 -3.52 3.94 -6.71
C ARG A 135 -4.15 2.55 -6.59
N VAL A 136 -3.65 1.59 -7.37
CA VAL A 136 -4.05 0.19 -7.27
C VAL A 136 -3.06 -0.55 -6.37
N PRO A 137 -3.51 -1.34 -5.39
CA PRO A 137 -2.60 -2.08 -4.54
C PRO A 137 -1.66 -3.03 -5.26
N PHE A 138 -0.43 -3.13 -4.76
CA PHE A 138 0.59 -4.05 -5.28
C PHE A 138 0.15 -5.51 -5.29
N GLU A 139 -0.63 -5.89 -4.27
CA GLU A 139 -1.21 -7.21 -4.09
C GLU A 139 -2.25 -7.56 -5.16
N VAL A 140 -2.79 -6.57 -5.87
CA VAL A 140 -3.76 -6.74 -6.97
C VAL A 140 -3.06 -6.63 -8.33
N ASP A 141 -2.29 -5.56 -8.56
CA ASP A 141 -1.87 -5.20 -9.93
C ASP A 141 -0.40 -5.49 -10.25
N GLY A 142 0.46 -5.71 -9.27
CA GLY A 142 1.90 -5.70 -9.60
C GLY A 142 2.66 -4.56 -8.96
N GLU A 143 3.93 -4.48 -9.33
CA GLU A 143 4.57 -3.17 -9.39
C GLU A 143 4.07 -2.50 -10.68
N PRO A 144 3.42 -1.33 -10.62
CA PRO A 144 3.06 -0.62 -11.83
C PRO A 144 4.30 -0.01 -12.49
N GLU A 145 4.14 0.47 -13.73
CA GLU A 145 5.15 1.34 -14.34
C GLU A 145 5.36 2.59 -13.48
N LEU A 146 6.58 3.13 -13.48
CA LEU A 146 6.96 4.34 -12.73
C LEU A 146 6.40 5.62 -13.38
N GLU A 147 5.10 5.61 -13.64
CA GLU A 147 4.33 6.74 -14.15
C GLU A 147 3.59 7.40 -12.99
N ALA A 148 3.60 8.73 -12.92
CA ALA A 148 2.97 9.49 -11.84
C ALA A 148 1.50 9.10 -11.63
N GLU A 149 0.79 8.76 -12.70
CA GLU A 149 -0.61 8.38 -12.73
C GLU A 149 -0.90 7.09 -11.94
N SER A 150 0.08 6.19 -11.82
CA SER A 150 -0.03 4.95 -11.03
C SER A 150 0.01 5.19 -9.53
N PHE A 151 0.35 6.41 -9.12
CA PHE A 151 0.55 6.81 -7.74
C PHE A 151 -0.37 7.95 -7.32
N MET A 152 -0.47 8.17 -6.02
CA MET A 152 -1.28 9.22 -5.42
C MET A 152 -0.66 9.79 -4.15
N LEU A 153 -0.94 11.06 -3.87
CA LEU A 153 -0.54 11.73 -2.63
C LEU A 153 -1.61 11.54 -1.55
N LEU A 154 -1.20 11.03 -0.39
CA LEU A 154 -2.07 10.78 0.74
C LEU A 154 -1.47 11.34 2.03
N CYS A 155 -2.30 11.94 2.90
CA CYS A 155 -1.90 12.13 4.29
C CYS A 155 -1.96 10.79 5.04
N GLY A 156 -1.31 10.70 6.19
CA GLY A 156 -1.19 9.44 6.94
C GLY A 156 -2.53 8.80 7.33
N SER A 157 -3.56 9.60 7.65
CA SER A 157 -4.90 9.09 7.96
C SER A 157 -5.60 8.52 6.74
N ALA A 158 -5.54 9.19 5.59
CA ALA A 158 -6.10 8.69 4.34
C ALA A 158 -5.39 7.41 3.86
N ASN A 159 -4.06 7.37 3.96
CA ASN A 159 -3.29 6.17 3.61
C ASN A 159 -3.69 4.97 4.48
N ARG A 160 -3.77 5.16 5.81
CA ARG A 160 -4.24 4.11 6.72
C ARG A 160 -5.66 3.64 6.40
N ALA A 161 -6.57 4.56 6.10
CA ALA A 161 -7.95 4.22 5.77
C ALA A 161 -8.05 3.41 4.46
N LYS A 162 -7.28 3.82 3.44
CA LYS A 162 -7.12 3.08 2.18
C LYS A 162 -6.57 1.68 2.45
N SER A 163 -5.44 1.54 3.14
CA SER A 163 -4.84 0.24 3.44
C SER A 163 -5.81 -0.68 4.15
N TRP A 164 -6.46 -0.19 5.22
CA TRP A 164 -7.43 -0.99 5.97
C TRP A 164 -8.60 -1.45 5.08
N SER A 165 -9.20 -0.53 4.31
CA SER A 165 -10.33 -0.90 3.45
C SER A 165 -9.93 -1.86 2.34
N CYS A 166 -8.73 -1.70 1.77
CA CYS A 166 -8.20 -2.57 0.73
C CYS A 166 -7.91 -3.97 1.28
N GLU A 167 -7.21 -4.10 2.41
CA GLU A 167 -6.91 -5.38 3.07
C GLU A 167 -8.17 -6.21 3.40
N HIS A 168 -9.30 -5.54 3.62
CA HIS A 168 -10.58 -6.17 3.93
C HIS A 168 -11.47 -6.42 2.70
N CYS A 169 -11.12 -5.87 1.53
CA CYS A 169 -11.87 -6.01 0.28
C CYS A 169 -11.70 -7.41 -0.32
N GLU A 170 -12.77 -7.97 -0.89
CA GLU A 170 -12.72 -9.28 -1.53
C GLU A 170 -11.77 -9.29 -2.74
N ASN A 171 -11.72 -8.20 -3.51
CA ASN A 171 -10.80 -8.09 -4.63
C ASN A 171 -9.33 -8.20 -4.19
N TRP A 172 -9.00 -7.65 -3.02
CA TRP A 172 -7.68 -7.81 -2.46
C TRP A 172 -7.43 -9.24 -1.98
N LYS A 173 -8.41 -9.89 -1.36
CA LYS A 173 -8.19 -11.21 -0.73
C LYS A 173 -8.10 -12.33 -1.77
N THR A 174 -8.97 -12.30 -2.77
CA THR A 174 -9.21 -13.47 -3.64
C THR A 174 -9.21 -13.13 -5.13
N ILE A 175 -9.97 -12.12 -5.58
CA ILE A 175 -10.28 -11.93 -7.01
C ILE A 175 -9.07 -11.40 -7.80
N LYS A 176 -8.34 -10.44 -7.24
CA LYS A 176 -7.13 -9.83 -7.84
C LYS A 176 -7.35 -9.21 -9.23
N ASP A 177 -8.54 -8.64 -9.47
CA ASP A 177 -8.87 -7.95 -10.72
C ASP A 177 -8.57 -6.45 -10.62
N LYS A 178 -7.60 -5.98 -11.41
CA LYS A 178 -7.22 -4.56 -11.49
C LYS A 178 -8.42 -3.67 -11.85
N SER A 179 -9.30 -4.10 -12.75
CA SER A 179 -10.41 -3.29 -13.26
C SER A 179 -11.39 -2.86 -12.17
N ILE A 180 -11.58 -3.70 -11.15
CA ILE A 180 -12.35 -3.37 -9.95
C ILE A 180 -11.69 -2.21 -9.20
N CYS A 181 -10.36 -2.22 -9.05
CA CYS A 181 -9.66 -1.10 -8.41
C CYS A 181 -9.73 0.19 -9.24
N LEU A 182 -9.70 0.11 -10.58
CA LEU A 182 -9.78 1.29 -11.45
C LEU A 182 -11.09 2.10 -11.30
N SER A 183 -12.14 1.48 -10.77
CA SER A 183 -13.42 2.13 -10.46
C SER A 183 -13.71 2.26 -8.95
N CYS A 184 -12.69 2.05 -8.11
CA CYS A 184 -12.80 2.13 -6.66
C CYS A 184 -12.43 3.51 -6.13
N TYR A 185 -13.19 4.01 -5.14
CA TYR A 185 -12.93 5.28 -4.44
C TYR A 185 -11.48 5.42 -3.93
N TRP A 186 -10.93 4.33 -3.41
CA TRP A 186 -9.59 4.36 -2.82
C TRP A 186 -8.46 4.49 -3.85
N ALA A 187 -8.73 4.24 -5.12
CA ALA A 187 -7.74 4.38 -6.20
C ALA A 187 -8.00 5.63 -7.05
N TYR A 188 -9.28 5.90 -7.37
CA TYR A 188 -9.71 6.98 -8.24
C TYR A 188 -10.94 7.70 -7.63
N PRO A 189 -10.76 8.43 -6.50
CA PRO A 189 -11.86 9.16 -5.85
C PRO A 189 -12.56 10.17 -6.76
N GLU A 190 -11.92 10.59 -7.85
CA GLU A 190 -12.46 11.48 -8.88
C GLU A 190 -13.47 10.82 -9.84
N SER A 191 -13.48 9.48 -9.98
CA SER A 191 -14.26 8.79 -11.02
C SER A 191 -14.75 7.40 -10.61
N TYR A 192 -14.97 7.19 -9.32
CA TYR A 192 -15.31 5.87 -8.78
C TYR A 192 -16.82 5.54 -8.85
N THR A 193 -17.10 4.23 -8.84
CA THR A 193 -18.46 3.67 -8.83
C THR A 193 -18.71 2.74 -7.63
N HIS A 194 -17.72 2.55 -6.76
CA HIS A 194 -17.89 1.82 -5.52
C HIS A 194 -16.80 2.15 -4.49
N VAL A 195 -17.04 1.80 -3.24
CA VAL A 195 -16.01 1.82 -2.18
C VAL A 195 -15.73 0.38 -1.80
N ALA A 196 -14.55 -0.15 -2.14
CA ALA A 196 -14.16 -1.53 -1.84
C ALA A 196 -15.23 -2.59 -2.22
N MET A 197 -15.76 -2.48 -3.44
CA MET A 197 -16.84 -3.29 -4.02
C MET A 197 -18.23 -3.08 -3.42
N GLN A 198 -18.39 -2.19 -2.44
CA GLN A 198 -19.69 -1.81 -1.91
C GLN A 198 -20.29 -0.67 -2.74
N GLN A 199 -21.59 -0.77 -3.05
CA GLN A 199 -22.34 0.28 -3.76
C GLN A 199 -22.58 1.50 -2.85
N VAL A 200 -21.50 2.23 -2.62
CA VAL A 200 -21.44 3.42 -1.78
C VAL A 200 -20.92 4.58 -2.61
N ARG A 201 -21.52 5.77 -2.42
CA ARG A 201 -20.95 7.04 -2.83
C ARG A 201 -20.66 7.86 -1.58
N ARG A 202 -19.38 8.21 -1.43
CA ARG A 202 -18.83 9.01 -0.35
C ARG A 202 -18.40 10.37 -0.89
N ILE A 203 -18.75 11.40 -0.16
CA ILE A 203 -18.12 12.71 -0.26
C ILE A 203 -17.49 12.96 1.11
N ASP A 204 -16.23 13.37 1.13
CA ASP A 204 -15.55 13.84 2.32
C ASP A 204 -15.51 15.37 2.26
N LEU A 205 -16.03 16.03 3.29
CA LEU A 205 -16.10 17.49 3.36
C LEU A 205 -15.33 17.93 4.59
N MET A 206 -14.37 18.83 4.39
CA MET A 206 -13.57 19.39 5.46
C MET A 206 -13.63 20.91 5.39
N TRP A 207 -14.00 21.53 6.51
CA TRP A 207 -13.95 22.98 6.65
C TRP A 207 -12.68 23.34 7.42
N GLN A 208 -11.79 24.08 6.77
CA GLN A 208 -10.53 24.56 7.34
C GLN A 208 -10.36 26.06 7.09
N GLY A 209 -9.58 26.72 7.95
CA GLY A 209 -9.30 28.15 7.84
C GLY A 209 -10.57 28.98 7.74
N ASP A 210 -10.66 29.80 6.70
CA ASP A 210 -11.77 30.73 6.48
C ASP A 210 -13.13 30.03 6.27
N ASN A 211 -13.13 28.76 5.84
CA ASN A 211 -14.36 27.99 5.61
C ASN A 211 -15.04 27.55 6.92
N ILE A 212 -14.35 27.60 8.07
CA ILE A 212 -14.91 27.18 9.36
C ILE A 212 -16.17 27.98 9.72
N GLU A 213 -16.20 29.27 9.38
CA GLU A 213 -17.37 30.12 9.67
C GLU A 213 -18.64 29.61 8.94
N SER A 214 -18.49 29.12 7.71
CA SER A 214 -19.59 28.52 6.95
C SER A 214 -20.12 27.25 7.62
N TYR A 215 -19.25 26.43 8.21
CA TYR A 215 -19.66 25.26 8.98
C TYR A 215 -20.43 25.64 10.25
N GLU A 216 -19.96 26.66 10.98
CA GLU A 216 -20.65 27.10 12.19
C GLU A 216 -22.05 27.67 11.88
N LYS A 217 -22.19 28.39 10.75
CA LYS A 217 -23.49 28.83 10.23
C LYS A 217 -24.38 27.64 9.87
N LEU A 218 -23.85 26.64 9.17
CA LEU A 218 -24.56 25.41 8.82
C LEU A 218 -25.08 24.70 10.07
N LYS A 219 -24.23 24.52 11.09
CA LYS A 219 -24.59 23.92 12.37
C LYS A 219 -25.71 24.68 13.09
N GLN A 220 -25.66 26.01 13.12
CA GLN A 220 -26.74 26.81 13.72
C GLN A 220 -28.07 26.64 12.97
N GLN A 221 -28.04 26.51 11.64
CA GLN A 221 -29.23 26.25 10.85
C GLN A 221 -29.83 24.87 11.16
N THR A 222 -28.99 23.83 11.27
CA THR A 222 -29.48 22.46 11.51
C THR A 222 -30.13 22.31 12.89
N VAL A 223 -29.66 23.04 13.90
CA VAL A 223 -30.32 23.12 15.22
C VAL A 223 -31.74 23.69 15.09
N ARG A 224 -31.93 24.78 14.33
CA ARG A 224 -33.25 25.39 14.11
C ARG A 224 -34.20 24.46 13.36
N LEU A 225 -33.66 23.63 12.47
CA LEU A 225 -34.41 22.70 11.64
C LEU A 225 -34.59 21.31 12.27
N ASN A 226 -33.98 21.07 13.45
CA ASN A 226 -33.93 19.77 14.12
C ASN A 226 -33.48 18.64 13.18
N LYS A 227 -32.38 18.88 12.45
CA LYS A 227 -31.78 17.91 11.52
C LYS A 227 -30.31 17.68 11.82
N GLU A 228 -29.80 16.52 11.43
CA GLU A 228 -28.37 16.26 11.42
C GLU A 228 -27.70 16.97 10.23
N ILE A 229 -26.45 17.41 10.42
CA ILE A 229 -25.71 18.13 9.37
C ILE A 229 -25.63 17.34 8.06
N PRO A 230 -25.27 16.03 8.04
CA PRO A 230 -25.18 15.27 6.79
C PRO A 230 -26.51 15.14 6.06
N GLU A 231 -27.63 15.04 6.78
CA GLU A 231 -28.96 14.97 6.19
C GLU A 231 -29.32 16.31 5.54
N PHE A 232 -29.07 17.41 6.25
CA PHE A 232 -29.35 18.74 5.72
C PHE A 232 -28.49 19.08 4.49
N ILE A 233 -27.22 18.64 4.45
CA ILE A 233 -26.37 18.79 3.26
C ILE A 233 -26.97 18.03 2.06
N LYS A 234 -27.45 16.80 2.26
CA LYS A 234 -28.10 16.03 1.19
C LYS A 234 -29.36 16.75 0.69
N ASP A 235 -30.17 17.29 1.59
CA ASP A 235 -31.36 18.07 1.21
C ASP A 235 -31.02 19.33 0.40
N ILE A 236 -29.91 20.01 0.73
CA ILE A 236 -29.42 21.15 -0.07
C ILE A 236 -29.07 20.66 -1.47
N ILE A 237 -28.24 19.61 -1.58
CA ILE A 237 -27.81 19.06 -2.87
C ILE A 237 -29.00 18.63 -3.73
N GLU A 238 -29.97 17.92 -3.16
CA GLU A 238 -31.17 17.49 -3.88
C GLU A 238 -32.00 18.66 -4.41
N ARG A 239 -32.14 19.73 -3.63
CA ARG A 239 -32.86 20.93 -4.06
C ARG A 239 -32.16 21.63 -5.23
N GLU A 240 -30.84 21.79 -5.15
CA GLU A 240 -30.04 22.41 -6.22
C GLU A 240 -30.09 21.59 -7.52
N ILE A 241 -30.02 20.26 -7.43
CA ILE A 241 -30.12 19.38 -8.61
C ILE A 241 -31.49 19.53 -9.28
N ARG A 242 -32.59 19.58 -8.49
CA ARG A 242 -33.94 19.75 -9.05
C ARG A 242 -34.08 21.09 -9.77
N GLN A 243 -33.64 22.18 -9.14
CA GLN A 243 -33.73 23.52 -9.73
C GLN A 243 -32.97 23.64 -11.06
N ASN A 244 -31.80 23.01 -11.18
CA ASN A 244 -31.02 23.00 -12.41
C ASN A 244 -31.59 22.11 -13.52
N ASN A 245 -32.40 21.09 -13.18
CA ASN A 245 -33.05 20.23 -14.18
C ASN A 245 -34.37 20.83 -14.70
N ASP A 246 -34.97 21.76 -13.95
CA ASP A 246 -36.18 22.48 -14.31
C ASP A 246 -35.90 23.81 -15.06
N SER A 247 -34.61 24.14 -15.29
CA SER A 247 -34.12 25.34 -16.01
C SER A 247 -33.56 24.96 -17.38
#